data_AF-A0A0F9KCN0-F1
#
_entry.id   AF-A0A0F9KCN0-F1
#
_cell.length_a   1.000
_cell.length_b   1.000
_cell.length_c   1.000
_cell.angle_alpha   90.00
_cell.angle_beta   90.00
_cell.angle_gamma   90.00
#
_symmetry.space_group_name_H-M   'P 1'
#
loop_
_entity.id
_entity.type
_entity.pdbx_description
1 polymer ?
#
loop_
_entity_poly.entity_id
_entity_poly.type
_entity_poly.pdbx_seq_one_letter_code
_entity_poly.pdbx_strand_id
1 'polypeptide(L)'
;MSARSRMTTRAMVERNTAGDGKWGTPGVEFTQVGPIDCRVFSKTIKDVDDSGKSAVVRVPFAHVPVAADVEQGDQLVNVCDRLGFVQFAGPLSVETKAPAPGPGSRPPYFELMLTGHL
;
A
#
# COMPACT_ATOMS: atom_id res chain seq x y z
N MET A 1 8.75 16.82 -14.60
CA MET A 1 9.07 15.62 -13.80
C MET A 1 7.89 14.65 -13.91
N SER A 2 8.08 13.48 -14.54
CA SER A 2 7.01 12.47 -14.71
C SER A 2 6.68 11.76 -13.38
N ALA A 3 5.46 11.26 -13.20
CA ALA A 3 5.02 10.49 -12.03
C ALA A 3 5.95 9.29 -11.74
N ARG A 4 6.51 8.66 -12.80
CA ARG A 4 7.50 7.57 -12.69
C ARG A 4 8.80 7.98 -11.99
N SER A 5 9.19 9.26 -12.05
CA SER A 5 10.42 9.75 -11.39
C SER A 5 10.31 9.78 -9.87
N ARG A 6 9.10 9.64 -9.31
CA ARG A 6 8.83 9.71 -7.88
C ARG A 6 8.45 8.36 -7.27
N MET A 7 8.24 7.34 -8.09
CA MET A 7 8.04 5.97 -7.64
C MET A 7 9.40 5.38 -7.27
N THR A 8 9.78 5.54 -6.02
CA THR A 8 11.08 5.14 -5.48
C THR A 8 11.13 3.68 -5.04
N THR A 9 9.95 3.06 -4.86
CA THR A 9 9.80 1.68 -4.39
C THR A 9 9.06 0.83 -5.42
N ARG A 10 9.13 -0.48 -5.23
CA ARG A 10 8.32 -1.48 -5.92
C ARG A 10 7.63 -2.35 -4.88
N ALA A 11 6.40 -2.72 -5.16
CA ALA A 11 5.63 -3.64 -4.34
C ALA A 11 5.10 -4.76 -5.22
N MET A 12 5.00 -5.98 -4.69
CA MET A 12 4.25 -7.04 -5.32
C MET A 12 2.79 -6.92 -4.90
N VAL A 13 1.88 -6.97 -5.86
CA VAL A 13 0.44 -6.94 -5.59
C VAL A 13 -0.09 -8.36 -5.51
N GLU A 14 -0.80 -8.65 -4.42
CA GLU A 14 -1.53 -9.89 -4.21
C GLU A 14 -3.03 -9.59 -4.09
N ARG A 15 -3.85 -10.36 -4.81
CA ARG A 15 -5.31 -10.20 -4.84
C ARG A 15 -5.97 -11.41 -4.21
N ASN A 16 -6.92 -11.18 -3.30
CA ASN A 16 -7.73 -12.27 -2.78
C ASN A 16 -8.71 -12.74 -3.86
N THR A 17 -8.62 -14.01 -4.19
CA THR A 17 -9.42 -14.68 -5.23
C THR A 17 -10.43 -15.67 -4.63
N ALA A 18 -10.35 -15.91 -3.32
CA ALA A 18 -11.32 -16.75 -2.65
C ALA A 18 -12.67 -16.06 -2.58
N GLY A 19 -13.73 -16.83 -2.86
CA GLY A 19 -15.10 -16.43 -2.54
C GLY A 19 -15.40 -16.53 -1.05
N ASP A 20 -16.66 -16.33 -0.70
CA ASP A 20 -17.13 -16.51 0.67
C ASP A 20 -16.99 -17.98 1.09
N GLY A 21 -16.33 -18.18 2.22
CA GLY A 21 -16.22 -19.49 2.85
C GLY A 21 -17.58 -19.99 3.32
N LYS A 22 -17.67 -21.31 3.59
CA LYS A 22 -18.91 -22.01 3.99
C LYS A 22 -19.60 -21.45 5.24
N TRP A 23 -18.93 -20.58 6.01
CA TRP A 23 -19.43 -19.96 7.23
C TRP A 23 -19.57 -18.44 7.13
N GLY A 24 -19.59 -17.88 5.91
CA GLY A 24 -19.60 -16.43 5.70
C GLY A 24 -18.29 -15.74 6.12
N THR A 25 -17.25 -16.53 6.40
CA THR A 25 -15.89 -16.02 6.57
C THR A 25 -15.28 -15.81 5.19
N PRO A 26 -14.62 -14.68 4.92
CA PRO A 26 -13.92 -14.50 3.65
C PRO A 26 -12.89 -15.62 3.52
N GLY A 27 -12.90 -16.32 2.38
CA GLY A 27 -11.82 -17.23 2.07
C GLY A 27 -10.52 -16.45 1.92
N VAL A 28 -9.39 -17.15 2.11
CA VAL A 28 -8.07 -16.53 2.08
C VAL A 28 -7.24 -17.24 1.02
N GLU A 29 -7.31 -16.76 -0.21
CA GLU A 29 -6.52 -17.29 -1.33
C GLU A 29 -5.96 -16.13 -2.14
N PHE A 30 -4.70 -15.78 -1.85
CA PHE A 30 -4.02 -14.68 -2.51
C PHE A 30 -3.27 -15.16 -3.74
N THR A 31 -3.54 -14.51 -4.87
CA THR A 31 -2.82 -14.73 -6.12
C THR A 31 -2.00 -13.49 -6.46
N GLN A 32 -0.76 -13.68 -6.92
CA GLN A 32 0.09 -12.58 -7.37
C GLN A 32 -0.43 -11.99 -8.69
N VAL A 33 -0.71 -10.69 -8.67
CA VAL A 33 -1.10 -9.91 -9.86
C VAL A 33 0.16 -9.44 -10.60
N GLY A 34 1.16 -8.98 -9.85
CA GLY A 34 2.44 -8.56 -10.40
C GLY A 34 3.06 -7.37 -9.66
N PRO A 35 4.30 -7.00 -10.01
CA PRO A 35 4.99 -5.89 -9.38
C PRO A 35 4.47 -4.54 -9.91
N ILE A 36 4.30 -3.58 -9.00
CA ILE A 36 3.96 -2.19 -9.33
C ILE A 36 5.06 -1.25 -8.85
N ASP A 37 5.34 -0.22 -9.66
CA ASP A 37 6.11 0.93 -9.22
C ASP A 37 5.23 1.77 -8.27
N CYS A 38 5.75 2.10 -7.09
CA CYS A 38 5.01 2.82 -6.08
C CYS A 38 5.90 3.76 -5.27
N ARG A 39 5.29 4.55 -4.40
CA ARG A 39 5.96 5.25 -3.31
C ARG A 39 5.14 5.08 -2.04
N VAL A 40 5.64 4.30 -1.10
CA VAL A 40 5.00 4.11 0.21
C VAL A 40 5.59 5.10 1.22
N PHE A 41 4.74 5.71 2.04
CA PHE A 41 5.13 6.68 3.07
C PHE A 41 4.11 6.71 4.21
N SER A 42 4.49 7.23 5.38
CA SER A 42 3.56 7.43 6.49
C SER A 42 3.20 8.91 6.62
N LYS A 43 1.91 9.23 6.68
CA LYS A 43 1.43 10.64 6.78
C LYS A 43 1.42 11.16 8.21
N THR A 44 1.22 10.27 9.18
CA THR A 44 1.14 10.60 10.59
C THR A 44 1.98 9.60 11.37
N ILE A 45 2.80 10.12 12.28
CA ILE A 45 3.50 9.38 13.32
C ILE A 45 2.95 9.96 14.61
N LYS A 46 2.13 9.18 15.32
CA LYS A 46 1.62 9.58 16.64
C LYS A 46 2.22 8.66 17.69
N ASP A 47 2.96 9.24 18.61
CA ASP A 47 3.37 8.57 19.83
C ASP A 47 2.20 8.64 20.81
N VAL A 48 1.70 7.47 21.20
CA VAL A 48 0.69 7.33 22.25
C VAL A 48 1.41 6.73 23.46
N ASP A 49 1.49 7.50 24.53
CA ASP A 49 1.94 7.02 25.84
C ASP A 49 0.69 6.82 26.71
N ASP A 50 0.44 5.57 27.09
CA ASP A 50 -0.53 5.23 28.12
C ASP A 50 0.20 4.51 29.26
N SER A 51 0.41 5.26 30.34
CA SER A 51 0.81 4.73 31.64
C SER A 51 2.05 3.81 31.60
N GLY A 52 3.05 4.16 30.78
CA GLY A 52 4.31 3.42 30.65
C GLY A 52 4.40 2.47 29.46
N LYS A 53 3.37 2.42 28.60
CA LYS A 53 3.42 1.76 27.29
C LYS A 53 3.39 2.81 26.18
N SER A 54 4.46 2.88 25.40
CA SER A 54 4.51 3.73 24.20
C SER A 54 4.18 2.92 22.95
N ALA A 55 3.29 3.45 22.12
CA ALA A 55 2.96 2.90 20.80
C ALA A 55 3.10 3.98 19.73
N VAL A 56 3.78 3.63 18.64
CA VAL A 56 3.92 4.50 17.47
C VAL A 56 2.85 4.13 16.45
N VAL A 57 1.82 4.95 16.31
CA VAL A 57 0.79 4.76 15.29
C VAL A 57 1.28 5.38 14.00
N ARG A 58 1.55 4.55 12.99
CA ARG A 58 1.87 4.97 11.63
C ARG A 58 0.70 4.64 10.73
N VAL A 59 0.19 5.64 10.01
CA VAL A 59 -0.81 5.42 8.95
C VAL A 59 -0.08 5.38 7.61
N PRO A 60 0.09 4.19 6.99
CA PRO A 60 0.76 4.06 5.71
C PRO A 60 -0.15 4.51 4.55
N PHE A 61 0.47 5.15 3.58
CA PHE A 61 -0.12 5.55 2.31
C PHE A 61 0.81 5.15 1.18
N ALA A 62 0.25 4.97 -0.01
CA ALA A 62 1.05 4.80 -1.23
C ALA A 62 0.57 5.68 -2.37
N HIS A 63 1.51 6.16 -3.18
CA HIS A 63 1.22 6.70 -4.51
C HIS A 63 1.58 5.65 -5.55
N VAL A 64 0.66 5.44 -6.50
CA VAL A 64 0.85 4.49 -7.60
C VAL A 64 0.45 5.13 -8.95
N PRO A 65 1.07 4.73 -10.07
CA PRO A 65 0.66 5.19 -11.39
C PRO A 65 -0.81 4.88 -11.67
N VAL A 66 -1.50 5.73 -12.44
CA VAL A 66 -2.90 5.46 -12.84
C VAL A 66 -3.05 4.15 -13.62
N ALA A 67 -2.02 3.75 -14.35
CA ALA A 67 -1.99 2.50 -15.09
C ALA A 67 -1.64 1.26 -14.24
N ALA A 68 -1.40 1.42 -12.93
CA ALA A 68 -1.12 0.28 -12.06
C ALA A 68 -2.39 -0.55 -11.84
N ASP A 69 -2.28 -1.86 -12.05
CA ASP A 69 -3.31 -2.84 -11.69
C ASP A 69 -3.23 -3.09 -10.17
N VAL A 70 -4.04 -2.32 -9.45
CA VAL A 70 -4.21 -2.42 -8.00
C VAL A 70 -5.62 -1.96 -7.66
N GLU A 71 -6.29 -2.71 -6.81
CA GLU A 71 -7.69 -2.53 -6.43
C GLU A 71 -7.85 -2.48 -4.92
N GLN A 72 -9.02 -2.03 -4.46
CA GLN A 72 -9.37 -2.11 -3.05
C GLN A 72 -9.49 -3.59 -2.64
N GLY A 73 -8.94 -3.94 -1.48
CA GLY A 73 -8.87 -5.33 -1.01
C GLY A 73 -7.61 -6.09 -1.47
N ASP A 74 -6.82 -5.53 -2.40
CA ASP A 74 -5.50 -6.06 -2.72
C ASP A 74 -4.53 -5.83 -1.55
N GLN A 75 -3.44 -6.60 -1.53
CA GLN A 75 -2.33 -6.47 -0.60
C GLN A 75 -1.05 -6.10 -1.33
N LEU A 76 -0.31 -5.15 -0.79
CA LEU A 76 1.05 -4.84 -1.20
C LEU A 76 2.01 -5.62 -0.31
N VAL A 77 2.73 -6.56 -0.91
CA VAL A 77 3.75 -7.37 -0.23
C VAL A 77 5.14 -7.05 -0.77
N ASN A 78 6.18 -7.34 0.03
CA ASN A 78 7.58 -7.13 -0.35
C ASN A 78 7.85 -5.72 -0.90
N VAL A 79 7.47 -4.68 -0.16
CA VAL A 79 7.73 -3.30 -0.58
C VAL A 79 9.23 -3.04 -0.45
N CYS A 80 9.93 -3.00 -1.58
CA CYS A 80 11.37 -2.80 -1.65
C CYS A 80 11.70 -1.50 -2.38
N ASP A 81 12.89 -0.95 -2.10
CA ASP A 81 13.46 0.07 -2.98
C ASP A 81 13.90 -0.54 -4.34
N ARG A 82 14.40 0.30 -5.24
CA ARG A 82 14.88 -0.15 -6.56
C ARG A 82 16.13 -1.02 -6.51
N LEU A 83 16.86 -1.03 -5.40
CA LEU A 83 18.03 -1.88 -5.18
C LEU A 83 17.66 -3.21 -4.51
N GLY A 84 16.40 -3.38 -4.11
CA GLY A 84 15.86 -4.61 -3.50
C GLY A 84 15.85 -4.60 -1.97
N PHE A 85 16.20 -3.50 -1.31
CA PHE A 85 16.12 -3.42 0.15
C PHE A 85 14.66 -3.26 0.59
N VAL A 86 14.21 -4.13 1.48
CA VAL A 86 12.87 -4.09 2.06
C VAL A 86 12.69 -2.80 2.86
N GLN A 87 11.69 -2.01 2.47
CA GLN A 87 11.29 -0.77 3.16
C GLN A 87 10.10 -1.03 4.09
N PHE A 88 9.21 -1.94 3.71
CA PHE A 88 8.09 -2.38 4.55
C PHE A 88 7.96 -3.91 4.44
N ALA A 89 8.05 -4.60 5.58
CA ALA A 89 8.16 -6.05 5.65
C ALA A 89 6.81 -6.79 5.61
N GLY A 90 5.73 -6.16 6.07
CA GLY A 90 4.41 -6.77 6.17
C GLY A 90 3.54 -6.53 4.94
N PRO A 91 2.50 -7.37 4.73
CA PRO A 91 1.45 -7.09 3.77
C PRO A 91 0.71 -5.82 4.19
N LEU A 92 0.57 -4.89 3.26
CA LEU A 92 -0.21 -3.67 3.43
C LEU A 92 -1.48 -3.77 2.59
N SER A 93 -2.62 -3.94 3.25
CA SER A 93 -3.94 -4.01 2.62
C SER A 93 -4.36 -2.65 2.08
N VAL A 94 -4.91 -2.63 0.87
CA VAL A 94 -5.46 -1.44 0.23
C VAL A 94 -6.89 -1.21 0.70
N GLU A 95 -7.09 -0.23 1.58
CA GLU A 95 -8.41 0.14 2.09
C GLU A 95 -9.20 1.01 1.11
N THR A 96 -8.52 1.98 0.52
CA THR A 96 -9.14 2.90 -0.42
C THR A 96 -8.17 3.23 -1.54
N LYS A 97 -8.72 3.44 -2.74
CA LYS A 97 -8.03 3.89 -3.93
C LYS A 97 -8.71 5.16 -4.43
N ALA A 98 -8.05 6.30 -4.33
CA ALA A 98 -8.61 7.59 -4.72
C ALA A 98 -7.74 8.25 -5.79
N PRO A 99 -8.33 8.85 -6.85
CA PRO A 99 -7.57 9.69 -7.76
C PRO A 99 -7.09 10.93 -7.00
N ALA A 100 -5.79 11.22 -7.09
CA ALA A 100 -5.22 12.42 -6.50
C ALA A 100 -4.74 13.36 -7.61
N PRO A 101 -5.22 14.62 -7.66
CA PRO A 101 -4.62 15.61 -8.51
C PRO A 101 -3.22 15.86 -7.96
N GLY A 102 -2.20 15.45 -8.70
CA GLY A 102 -0.84 15.75 -8.27
C GLY A 102 -0.70 17.26 -8.10
N PRO A 103 -0.01 17.77 -7.05
CA PRO A 103 0.09 19.22 -6.85
C PRO A 103 0.66 19.96 -8.09
N GLY A 104 -0.16 20.78 -8.75
CA GLY A 104 0.22 21.56 -9.94
C GLY A 104 0.21 20.74 -11.26
N SER A 105 1.20 20.97 -12.14
CA SER A 105 1.39 20.28 -13.44
C SER A 105 1.83 18.80 -13.32
N ARG A 106 1.46 18.11 -12.23
CA ARG A 106 1.91 16.74 -11.98
C ARG A 106 0.98 15.74 -12.66
N PRO A 107 1.51 14.67 -13.27
CA PRO A 107 0.67 13.64 -13.87
C PRO A 107 -0.22 13.00 -12.80
N PRO A 108 -1.44 12.58 -13.17
CA PRO A 108 -2.36 11.94 -12.24
C PRO A 108 -1.74 10.67 -11.66
N TYR A 109 -2.05 10.38 -10.40
CA TYR A 109 -1.70 9.15 -9.69
C TYR A 109 -2.89 8.72 -8.83
N PHE A 110 -2.91 7.46 -8.41
CA PHE A 110 -3.80 7.02 -7.35
C PHE A 110 -3.08 7.12 -6.01
N GLU A 111 -3.78 7.68 -5.03
CA GLU A 111 -3.40 7.58 -3.62
C GLU A 111 -4.14 6.39 -3.01
N LEU A 112 -3.37 5.52 -2.36
CA LEU A 112 -3.87 4.36 -1.64
C LEU A 112 -3.75 4.63 -0.14
N MET A 113 -4.85 4.45 0.58
CA MET A 113 -4.79 4.32 2.04
C MET A 113 -4.52 2.86 2.37
N LEU A 114 -3.51 2.63 3.20
CA LEU A 114 -3.06 1.29 3.52
C LEU A 114 -3.30 0.98 5.00
N THR A 115 -3.61 -0.28 5.28
CA THR A 115 -3.64 -0.84 6.64
C THR A 115 -2.72 -2.04 6.72
N GLY A 116 -1.96 -2.14 7.80
CA GLY A 116 -1.15 -3.32 8.07
C GLY A 116 -0.36 -3.14 9.35
N HIS A 117 0.13 -4.27 9.88
CA HIS A 117 1.05 -4.25 11.00
C HIS A 117 2.46 -4.03 10.45
N LEU A 118 3.08 -2.90 10.81
CA LEU A 118 4.46 -2.56 10.50
C LEU A 118 5.42 -2.99 11.62
#